data_AF-A0A017HUN9-F1
#
_entry.id   AF-A0A017HUN9-F1
#
_cell.length_a   1.000
_cell.length_b   1.000
_cell.length_c   1.000
_cell.angle_alpha   90.00
_cell.angle_beta   90.00
_cell.angle_gamma   90.00
#
_symmetry.space_group_name_H-M   'P 1'
#
loop_
_entity.id
_entity.type
_entity.pdbx_description
1 polymer ?
#
loop_
_entity_poly.entity_id
_entity_poly.type
_entity_poly.pdbx_seq_one_letter_code
_entity_poly.pdbx_strand_id
1 'polypeptide(L)'
;MPLALVGSDGRRRVVQATNEAGLALGLRSEMAAAQAHALVPGLVAHEADPAEDAAGLERLAAWALRELAPILTGHLGMTMEA
;
A
#
# COMPACT_ATOMS: atom_id res chain seq x y z
N MET A 1 -10.42 12.04 7.90
CA MET A 1 -11.44 11.47 7.00
C MET A 1 -11.12 10.01 6.74
N PRO A 2 -12.10 9.09 6.84
CA PRO A 2 -11.92 7.68 6.52
C PRO A 2 -11.72 7.49 5.01
N LEU A 3 -10.70 6.71 4.63
CA LEU A 3 -10.37 6.41 3.24
C LEU A 3 -10.14 4.91 3.05
N ALA A 4 -10.62 4.38 1.93
CA ALA A 4 -10.36 3.00 1.50
C ALA A 4 -9.93 2.94 0.03
N LEU A 5 -8.97 2.09 -0.27
CA LEU A 5 -8.66 1.64 -1.63
C LEU A 5 -9.51 0.41 -1.90
N VAL A 6 -10.24 0.42 -3.01
CA VAL A 6 -11.13 -0.66 -3.43
C VAL A 6 -10.63 -1.21 -4.74
N GLY A 7 -10.60 -2.53 -4.90
CA GLY A 7 -10.36 -3.14 -6.21
C GLY A 7 -11.19 -4.39 -6.41
N SER A 8 -10.87 -5.13 -7.49
CA SER A 8 -11.57 -6.35 -7.84
C SER A 8 -10.76 -7.58 -7.45
N ASP A 9 -11.29 -8.37 -6.52
CA ASP A 9 -10.77 -9.71 -6.17
C ASP A 9 -11.47 -10.76 -7.07
N GLY A 10 -11.27 -10.62 -8.39
CA GLY A 10 -12.00 -11.37 -9.40
C GLY A 10 -13.39 -10.82 -9.69
N ARG A 11 -14.44 -11.32 -9.03
CA ARG A 11 -15.85 -10.99 -9.34
C ARG A 11 -16.49 -9.96 -8.40
N ARG A 12 -15.85 -9.65 -7.27
CA ARG A 12 -16.39 -8.76 -6.24
C ARG A 12 -15.46 -7.58 -5.98
N ARG A 13 -16.08 -6.43 -5.68
CA ARG A 13 -15.38 -5.22 -5.22
C ARG A 13 -15.12 -5.31 -3.73
N VAL A 14 -13.84 -5.29 -3.34
CA VAL A 14 -13.40 -5.40 -1.95
C VAL A 14 -12.45 -4.27 -1.57
N VAL A 15 -12.44 -3.92 -0.30
CA VAL A 15 -11.45 -3.03 0.30
C VAL A 15 -10.11 -3.75 0.30
N GLN A 16 -9.14 -3.22 -0.44
CA GLN A 16 -7.78 -3.74 -0.45
C GLN A 16 -6.93 -3.09 0.67
N ALA A 17 -7.14 -1.81 0.93
CA ALA A 17 -6.46 -1.08 1.99
C ALA A 17 -7.35 0.03 2.58
N THR A 18 -7.05 0.46 3.80
CA THR A 18 -7.74 1.59 4.44
C THR A 18 -6.77 2.34 5.35
N ASN A 19 -7.01 3.64 5.54
CA ASN A 19 -6.20 4.48 6.41
C ASN A 19 -6.54 4.26 7.91
N GLU A 20 -5.74 4.84 8.80
CA GLU A 20 -5.93 4.71 10.25
C GLU A 20 -7.33 5.15 10.71
N ALA A 21 -7.86 6.23 10.15
CA ALA A 21 -9.21 6.70 10.44
C ALA A 21 -10.29 5.66 10.06
N GLY A 22 -10.09 4.94 8.96
CA GLY A 22 -10.96 3.83 8.57
C GLY A 22 -10.80 2.62 9.48
N LEU A 23 -9.56 2.26 9.84
CA LEU A 23 -9.28 1.16 10.78
C LEU A 23 -9.95 1.38 12.15
N ALA A 24 -9.89 2.62 12.65
CA ALA A 24 -10.51 3.04 13.91
C ALA A 24 -12.04 2.91 13.90
N LEU A 25 -12.66 3.03 12.72
CA LEU A 25 -14.10 2.85 12.51
C LEU A 25 -14.50 1.40 12.17
N GLY A 26 -13.54 0.47 12.21
CA GLY A 26 -13.80 -0.95 11.98
C GLY A 26 -13.70 -1.40 10.52
N LEU A 27 -13.25 -0.55 9.60
CA LEU A 27 -12.92 -0.99 8.24
C LEU A 27 -11.74 -1.96 8.27
N ARG A 28 -11.78 -2.98 7.41
CA ARG A 28 -10.75 -4.00 7.27
C ARG A 28 -10.55 -4.31 5.80
N SER A 29 -9.36 -4.80 5.45
CA SER A 29 -9.12 -5.42 4.15
C SER A 29 -10.08 -6.59 3.92
N GLU A 30 -10.34 -6.93 2.66
CA GLU A 30 -11.28 -7.96 2.20
C GLU A 30 -12.77 -7.66 2.44
N MET A 31 -13.10 -6.60 3.17
CA MET A 31 -14.48 -6.17 3.36
C MET A 31 -15.10 -5.79 2.01
N ALA A 32 -16.33 -6.25 1.74
CA ALA A 32 -17.04 -5.86 0.53
C ALA A 32 -17.21 -4.33 0.50
N ALA A 33 -16.99 -3.70 -0.66
CA ALA A 33 -17.07 -2.25 -0.78
C ALA A 33 -18.43 -1.68 -0.33
N ALA A 34 -19.52 -2.40 -0.64
CA ALA A 34 -20.87 -2.05 -0.18
C ALA A 34 -21.01 -2.11 1.35
N GLN A 35 -20.40 -3.11 2.00
CA GLN A 35 -20.39 -3.21 3.46
C GLN A 35 -19.58 -2.08 4.10
N ALA A 36 -18.44 -1.73 3.50
CA ALA A 36 -17.61 -0.63 3.97
C ALA A 36 -18.35 0.72 3.93
N HIS A 37 -19.08 0.99 2.84
CA HIS A 37 -19.92 2.19 2.73
C HIS A 37 -21.08 2.22 3.73
N ALA A 38 -21.68 1.06 4.03
CA ALA A 38 -22.73 0.97 5.02
C ALA A 38 -22.20 1.19 6.45
N LEU A 39 -20.99 0.71 6.74
CA LEU A 39 -20.35 0.85 8.06
C LEU A 39 -19.89 2.28 8.33
N VAL A 40 -19.37 2.96 7.31
CA VAL A 40 -18.80 4.31 7.44
C VAL A 40 -19.48 5.27 6.45
N PRO A 41 -20.54 5.97 6.88
CA PRO A 41 -21.15 7.03 6.10
C PRO A 41 -20.11 8.11 5.76
N GLY A 42 -20.00 8.47 4.48
CA GLY A 42 -19.00 9.43 4.01
C GLY A 42 -17.59 8.86 3.79
N LEU A 43 -17.45 7.53 3.71
CA LEU A 43 -16.21 6.88 3.30
C LEU A 43 -15.76 7.37 1.92
N VAL A 44 -14.53 7.87 1.85
CA VAL A 44 -13.87 8.16 0.58
C VAL A 44 -13.28 6.86 0.02
N ALA A 45 -13.75 6.45 -1.14
CA ALA A 45 -13.26 5.26 -1.83
C ALA A 45 -12.50 5.66 -3.10
N HIS A 46 -11.28 5.15 -3.26
CA HIS A 46 -10.50 5.27 -4.48
C HIS A 46 -10.28 3.88 -5.08
N GLU A 47 -10.11 3.79 -6.40
CA GLU A 47 -9.68 2.54 -7.03
C GLU A 47 -8.24 2.24 -6.64
N ALA A 48 -7.96 0.98 -6.31
CA ALA A 48 -6.60 0.51 -6.13
C ALA A 48 -5.93 0.35 -7.50
N ASP A 49 -4.69 0.81 -7.62
CA ASP A 49 -3.85 0.63 -8.81
C ASP A 49 -2.58 -0.15 -8.43
N PRO A 50 -2.62 -1.50 -8.47
CA PRO A 50 -1.46 -2.32 -8.13
C PRO A 50 -0.25 -2.07 -9.04
N ALA A 51 -0.44 -1.56 -10.25
CA ALA A 51 0.65 -1.28 -11.18
C ALA A 51 1.37 0.02 -10.78
N GLU A 52 0.61 1.04 -10.39
CA GLU A 52 1.20 2.26 -9.82
C GLU A 52 1.91 1.98 -8.50
N ASP A 53 1.31 1.15 -7.64
CA ASP A 53 1.92 0.72 -6.38
C ASP A 53 3.27 0.02 -6.63
N ALA A 54 3.31 -0.93 -7.58
CA ALA A 54 4.53 -1.63 -7.95
C ALA A 54 5.61 -0.66 -8.47
N ALA A 55 5.25 0.26 -9.37
CA ALA A 55 6.18 1.27 -9.87
C ALA A 55 6.66 2.22 -8.76
N GLY A 56 5.81 2.54 -7.79
CA GLY A 56 6.17 3.27 -6.58
C GLY A 56 7.21 2.51 -5.74
N LEU A 57 6.98 1.22 -5.50
CA LEU A 57 7.89 0.36 -4.74
C LEU A 57 9.23 0.16 -5.44
N GLU A 58 9.25 0.03 -6.77
CA GLU A 58 10.50 -0.01 -7.54
C GLU A 58 11.31 1.26 -7.39
N ARG A 59 10.65 2.43 -7.47
CA ARG A 59 11.32 3.73 -7.23
C ARG A 59 11.84 3.85 -5.81
N LEU A 60 11.07 3.38 -4.82
CA LEU A 60 11.49 3.35 -3.42
C LEU A 60 12.71 2.44 -3.22
N ALA A 61 12.71 1.25 -3.84
CA ALA A 61 13.82 0.32 -3.78
C ALA A 61 15.08 0.91 -4.43
N ALA A 62 14.96 1.57 -5.58
CA ALA A 62 16.07 2.25 -6.23
C ALA A 62 16.64 3.39 -5.38
N TRP A 63 15.79 4.19 -4.74
CA TRP A 63 16.22 5.22 -3.79
C TRP A 63 16.93 4.61 -2.58
N ALA A 64 16.35 3.56 -1.99
CA ALA A 64 16.90 2.87 -0.83
C ALA A 64 18.29 2.28 -1.15
N LEU A 65 18.46 1.66 -2.31
CA LEU A 65 19.78 1.18 -2.75
C LEU A 65 20.77 2.32 -2.92
N ARG A 66 20.38 3.46 -3.50
CA ARG A 66 21.31 4.59 -3.66
C ARG A 66 21.76 5.19 -2.33
N GLU A 67 20.84 5.41 -1.41
CA GLU A 67 21.13 6.11 -0.14
C GLU A 67 21.63 5.17 0.97
N LEU A 68 21.20 3.91 0.99
CA LEU A 68 21.56 2.94 2.03
C LEU A 68 22.70 2.00 1.64
N ALA A 69 23.00 1.80 0.34
CA ALA A 69 24.16 0.97 -0.06
C ALA A 69 25.50 1.43 0.56
N PRO A 70 25.81 2.74 0.67
CA PRO A 70 27.04 3.18 1.34
C PRO A 70 27.11 2.73 2.80
N ILE A 71 25.97 2.61 3.48
CA ILE A 71 25.88 2.24 4.89
C ILE A 71 26.05 0.72 5.07
N LEU A 72 25.50 -0.09 4.15
CA LEU A 72 25.56 -1.55 4.21
C LEU A 72 26.94 -2.10 3.78
N THR A 73 27.60 -1.49 2.79
CA THR A 73 28.96 -1.87 2.33
C THR A 73 30.04 -1.57 3.38
N GLY A 74 29.81 -0.61 4.28
CA GLY A 74 30.73 -0.33 5.39
C GLY A 74 30.71 -1.40 6.50
N HIS A 75 29.62 -2.16 6.63
CA HIS A 75 29.46 -3.17 7.68
C HIS A 75 29.70 -4.61 7.20
N LEU A 76 29.35 -4.91 5.95
CA LEU A 76 29.68 -6.17 5.28
C LEU A 76 30.81 -5.86 4.32
N GLY A 77 32.05 -6.23 4.65
CA GLY A 77 33.24 -6.00 3.82
C GLY A 77 33.20 -6.74 2.47
N MET A 78 32.26 -6.36 1.62
CA MET A 78 32.07 -6.84 0.27
C MET A 78 32.41 -5.68 -0.66
N THR A 79 33.69 -5.57 -1.01
CA THR A 79 34.13 -4.82 -2.17
C THR A 79 33.65 -5.59 -3.40
N MET A 80 32.55 -5.16 -4.03
CA MET A 80 32.33 -5.50 -5.43
C MET A 80 33.33 -4.68 -6.26
N GLU A 81 34.49 -5.28 -6.53
CA GLU A 81 35.44 -4.80 -7.52
C GLU A 81 34.96 -5.19 -8.92
N ALA A 82 35.22 -4.28 -9.86
CA ALA A 82 34.62 -4.17 -11.19
C ALA A 82 35.13 -5.18 -12.22
#